data_AF-A0A139SMS7-F1
#
_entry.id   AF-A0A139SMS7-F1
#
_cell.length_a   1.000
_cell.length_b   1.000
_cell.length_c   1.000
_cell.angle_alpha   90.00
_cell.angle_beta   90.00
_cell.angle_gamma   90.00
#
_symmetry.space_group_name_H-M   'P 1'
#
loop_
_entity.id
_entity.type
_entity.pdbx_description
1 polymer ?
#
loop_
_entity_poly.entity_id
_entity_poly.type
_entity_poly.pdbx_seq_one_letter_code
_entity_poly.pdbx_strand_id
1 'polypeptide(L)'
;MIFSAPRRRLPLLIAALAVLALASPFKRDARAVNLTWDPDTGWQTASGAPPGLSSLDDRRSALSLMNSARRAEERGSKGAAAKRYARVVKRYPTSIYTPEALYRGADLYLQRKQYNKAFDAYSQLIARYPNTDRFNEIIGRQYQIASALLDGARNRWWGFFPGFTDRGKGVQQFEVVVWEAPYSDYAPLAMMNIARGHQRLGNEMEAIDAYDRMINNYPDSLLGPDAYLRLAEAHASLVDGPEYDQASTQEAATYFEDFLILFPGDPGVARAEEGLDEMRTVLAQSKIKIADFYFKKRDNYTAARVFYNEAITIYPNSDIAEHARAQLAKVDAAAAKHQPSDNDGAGSAGGAKKKKRFLFF
;
A
#
# COMPACT_ATOMS: atom_id res chain seq x y z
N MET A 1 -2.39 -34.49 22.54
CA MET A 1 -1.23 -34.16 23.41
C MET A 1 -0.04 -33.88 22.52
N ILE A 2 0.72 -32.80 22.82
CA ILE A 2 2.11 -32.52 22.38
C ILE A 2 2.23 -32.06 20.91
N PHE A 3 2.67 -30.86 20.51
CA PHE A 3 3.19 -29.64 21.16
C PHE A 3 2.80 -28.44 20.26
N SER A 4 2.09 -27.45 20.82
CA SER A 4 1.96 -26.12 20.20
C SER A 4 3.25 -25.36 20.50
N ALA A 5 4.12 -25.18 19.51
CA ALA A 5 5.24 -24.25 19.64
C ALA A 5 4.71 -22.81 19.63
N PRO A 6 5.16 -21.94 20.54
CA PRO A 6 4.73 -20.54 20.53
C PRO A 6 5.34 -19.89 19.30
N ARG A 7 4.51 -19.48 18.34
CA ARG A 7 4.90 -18.47 17.35
C ARG A 7 5.43 -17.29 18.16
N ARG A 8 6.75 -17.08 18.12
CA ARG A 8 7.35 -15.83 18.58
C ARG A 8 6.73 -14.74 17.72
N ARG A 9 5.67 -14.12 18.23
CA ARG A 9 5.20 -12.85 17.74
C ARG A 9 6.41 -11.93 17.88
N LEU A 10 7.06 -11.60 16.77
CA LEU A 10 7.83 -10.36 16.74
C LEU A 10 6.89 -9.29 17.26
N PRO A 11 7.30 -8.47 18.24
CA PRO A 11 6.47 -7.34 18.61
C PRO A 11 6.35 -6.51 17.35
N LEU A 12 5.14 -6.45 16.79
CA LEU A 12 4.70 -5.31 16.01
C LEU A 12 5.07 -4.10 16.86
N LEU A 13 6.15 -3.42 16.47
CA LEU A 13 6.40 -2.06 16.88
C LEU A 13 5.31 -1.24 16.20
N ILE A 14 4.09 -1.33 16.73
CA ILE A 14 3.13 -0.25 16.69
C ILE A 14 3.84 0.84 17.47
N ALA A 15 4.60 1.67 16.76
CA ALA A 15 4.93 2.98 17.22
C ALA A 15 3.60 3.74 17.28
N ALA A 16 2.83 3.47 18.34
CA ALA A 16 1.88 4.41 18.86
C ALA A 16 2.73 5.59 19.35
N LEU A 17 3.09 6.45 18.40
CA LEU A 17 3.44 7.83 18.69
C LEU A 17 2.15 8.45 19.22
N ALA A 18 1.92 8.23 20.51
CA ALA A 18 1.18 9.14 21.34
C ALA A 18 1.89 10.49 21.20
N VAL A 19 1.47 11.26 20.21
CA VAL A 19 1.69 12.69 20.22
C VAL A 19 0.92 13.17 21.44
N LEU A 20 1.65 13.30 22.55
CA LEU A 20 1.32 14.24 23.59
C LEU A 20 1.24 15.58 22.86
N ALA A 21 0.03 15.91 22.39
CA ALA A 21 -0.32 17.24 21.98
C ALA A 21 -0.16 18.09 23.23
N LEU A 22 1.04 18.63 23.42
CA LEU A 22 1.20 19.93 24.05
C LEU A 22 0.32 20.85 23.21
N ALA A 23 -0.92 20.98 23.66
CA ALA A 23 -1.93 21.83 23.11
C ALA A 23 -1.37 23.26 23.16
N SER A 24 -0.73 23.66 22.07
CA SER A 24 -0.55 25.06 21.77
C SER A 24 -1.97 25.65 21.66
N PRO A 25 -2.30 26.74 22.37
CA PRO A 25 -3.63 27.34 22.34
C PRO A 25 -3.77 28.18 21.06
N PHE A 26 -3.63 27.54 19.90
CA PHE A 26 -3.75 28.16 18.59
C PHE A 26 -4.61 27.30 17.65
N LYS A 27 -5.65 26.64 18.18
CA LYS A 27 -6.85 26.41 17.37
C LYS A 27 -7.54 27.76 17.20
N ARG A 28 -7.08 28.54 16.24
CA ARG A 28 -7.78 29.75 15.80
C ARG A 28 -8.77 29.30 14.75
N ASP A 29 -10.05 29.45 15.05
CA ASP A 29 -11.12 29.46 14.07
C ASP A 29 -10.86 30.60 13.08
N ALA A 30 -10.03 30.34 12.07
CA ALA A 30 -9.96 31.16 10.88
C ALA A 30 -11.26 30.92 10.12
N ARG A 31 -12.35 31.56 10.57
CA ARG A 31 -13.54 31.72 9.73
C ARG A 31 -13.05 32.26 8.39
N ALA A 32 -13.46 31.61 7.30
CA ALA A 32 -13.06 31.99 5.95
C ALA A 32 -13.33 33.48 5.75
N VAL A 33 -12.26 34.28 5.65
CA VAL A 33 -12.38 35.68 5.26
C VAL A 33 -12.61 35.66 3.77
N ASN A 34 -13.82 36.06 3.35
CA ASN A 34 -14.12 36.22 1.93
C ASN A 34 -13.27 37.34 1.36
N LEU A 35 -12.23 36.95 0.63
CA LEU A 35 -11.35 37.82 -0.14
C LEU A 35 -11.92 37.98 -1.54
N THR A 36 -12.15 39.21 -1.96
CA THR A 36 -12.58 39.54 -3.31
C THR A 36 -11.51 40.36 -4.01
N TRP A 37 -11.35 40.12 -5.31
CA TRP A 37 -10.40 40.87 -6.15
C TRP A 37 -11.19 41.83 -7.04
N ASP A 38 -10.76 43.09 -7.05
CA ASP A 38 -11.22 44.12 -7.96
C ASP A 38 -10.00 44.76 -8.67
N PRO A 39 -10.01 44.92 -10.01
CA PRO A 39 -8.84 45.44 -10.74
C PRO A 39 -8.41 46.85 -10.33
N ASP A 40 -9.37 47.71 -9.98
CA ASP A 40 -9.14 49.13 -9.70
C ASP A 40 -8.67 49.32 -8.25
N THR A 41 -9.33 48.64 -7.32
CA THR A 41 -9.14 48.81 -5.87
C THR A 41 -8.28 47.73 -5.22
N GLY A 42 -8.09 46.59 -5.89
CA GLY A 42 -7.27 45.48 -5.43
C GLY A 42 -8.02 44.44 -4.59
N TRP A 43 -7.28 43.72 -3.74
CA TRP A 43 -7.87 42.76 -2.81
C TRP A 43 -8.65 43.46 -1.68
N GLN A 44 -9.89 43.03 -1.48
CA GLN A 44 -10.80 43.54 -0.45
C GLN A 44 -11.25 42.41 0.50
N THR A 45 -11.66 42.79 1.71
CA THR A 45 -12.26 41.86 2.70
C THR A 45 -13.73 42.22 2.91
N ALA A 46 -14.62 41.23 2.87
CA ALA A 46 -16.05 41.46 3.04
C ALA A 46 -16.45 42.02 4.42
N SER A 47 -15.63 41.79 5.46
CA SER A 47 -15.94 42.12 6.86
C SER A 47 -15.31 43.43 7.37
N GLY A 48 -14.60 44.20 6.54
CA GLY A 48 -14.03 45.51 6.90
C GLY A 48 -12.94 45.52 8.00
N ALA A 49 -12.79 44.43 8.76
CA ALA A 49 -11.78 44.24 9.78
C ALA A 49 -10.80 43.15 9.32
N PRO A 50 -9.49 43.39 9.30
CA PRO A 50 -8.54 42.31 9.04
C PRO A 50 -8.38 41.46 10.31
N PRO A 51 -8.72 40.16 10.32
CA PRO A 51 -8.32 39.30 11.43
C PRO A 51 -6.81 39.05 11.37
N GLY A 52 -6.08 39.19 12.47
CA GLY A 52 -4.69 38.76 12.56
C GLY A 52 -3.77 39.74 13.29
N LEU A 53 -2.98 39.20 14.22
CA LEU A 53 -1.99 39.90 15.06
C LEU A 53 -0.74 40.28 14.25
N SER A 54 -0.88 41.17 13.26
CA SER A 54 0.26 41.80 12.60
C SER A 54 0.12 43.33 12.63
N SER A 55 1.26 44.02 12.60
CA SER A 55 1.29 45.48 12.62
C SER A 55 0.47 46.05 11.44
N LEU A 56 -0.03 47.28 11.57
CA LEU A 56 -0.71 47.96 10.45
C LEU A 56 0.17 47.99 9.20
N ASP A 57 1.48 48.15 9.37
CA ASP A 57 2.46 48.18 8.29
C ASP A 57 2.65 46.81 7.63
N ASP A 58 2.66 45.73 8.41
CA ASP A 58 2.69 44.37 7.86
C ASP A 58 1.42 44.06 7.06
N ARG A 59 0.26 44.51 7.53
CA ARG A 59 -1.01 44.34 6.81
C ARG A 59 -1.00 45.07 5.47
N ARG A 60 -0.57 46.34 5.45
CA ARG A 60 -0.44 47.14 4.22
C ARG A 60 0.58 46.53 3.26
N SER A 61 1.71 46.06 3.78
CA SER A 61 2.77 45.45 2.99
C SER A 61 2.34 44.10 2.38
N ALA A 62 1.63 43.27 3.15
CA ALA A 62 1.04 42.02 2.66
C ALA A 62 0.01 42.27 1.56
N LEU A 63 -0.90 43.24 1.75
CA LEU A 63 -1.88 43.65 0.74
C LEU A 63 -1.20 44.17 -0.53
N SER A 64 -0.19 45.03 -0.40
CA SER A 64 0.59 45.56 -1.54
C SER A 64 1.24 44.43 -2.35
N LEU A 65 1.86 43.45 -1.69
CA LEU A 65 2.42 42.27 -2.37
C LEU A 65 1.33 41.42 -3.04
N MET A 66 0.19 41.24 -2.39
CA MET A 66 -0.94 40.46 -2.90
C MET A 66 -1.53 41.10 -4.16
N ASN A 67 -1.73 42.44 -4.15
CA ASN A 67 -2.16 43.22 -5.32
C ASN A 67 -1.12 43.13 -6.45
N SER A 68 0.17 43.26 -6.12
CA SER A 68 1.25 43.14 -7.11
C SER A 68 1.33 41.75 -7.74
N ALA A 69 1.08 40.69 -6.94
CA ALA A 69 1.03 39.31 -7.41
C ALA A 69 -0.12 39.11 -8.40
N ARG A 70 -1.32 39.58 -8.04
CA ARG A 70 -2.52 39.43 -8.85
C ARG A 70 -2.45 40.22 -10.17
N ARG A 71 -1.99 41.47 -10.15
CA ARG A 71 -1.74 42.24 -11.38
C ARG A 71 -0.72 41.56 -12.31
N ALA A 72 0.28 40.88 -11.74
CA ALA A 72 1.23 40.11 -12.56
C ALA A 72 0.61 38.83 -13.14
N GLU A 73 -0.30 38.20 -12.40
CA GLU A 73 -1.07 37.04 -12.85
C GLU A 73 -1.95 37.41 -14.05
N GLU A 74 -2.68 38.52 -13.97
CA GLU A 74 -3.56 39.03 -15.06
C GLU A 74 -2.80 39.37 -16.33
N ARG A 75 -1.56 39.87 -16.20
CA ARG A 75 -0.66 40.08 -17.34
C ARG A 75 -0.03 38.80 -17.88
N GLY A 76 -0.49 37.62 -17.46
CA GLY A 76 0.06 36.33 -17.88
C GLY A 76 1.47 36.04 -17.36
N SER A 77 2.03 36.88 -16.49
CA SER A 77 3.40 36.75 -15.96
C SER A 77 3.47 35.72 -14.83
N LYS A 78 3.07 34.47 -15.11
CA LYS A 78 2.85 33.39 -14.12
C LYS A 78 4.02 33.19 -13.16
N GLY A 79 5.26 33.20 -13.66
CA GLY A 79 6.44 33.00 -12.83
C GLY A 79 6.70 34.17 -11.86
N ALA A 80 6.44 35.40 -12.30
CA ALA A 80 6.58 36.59 -11.47
C ALA A 80 5.45 36.68 -10.43
N ALA A 81 4.22 36.32 -10.81
CA ALA A 81 3.08 36.22 -9.91
C ALA A 81 3.33 35.17 -8.81
N ALA A 82 3.71 33.94 -9.18
CA ALA A 82 4.03 32.87 -8.23
C ALA A 82 5.14 33.28 -7.23
N LYS A 83 6.20 33.95 -7.69
CA LYS A 83 7.26 34.49 -6.81
C LYS A 83 6.73 35.53 -5.81
N ARG A 84 5.77 36.38 -6.21
CA ARG A 84 5.18 37.39 -5.32
C ARG A 84 4.23 36.75 -4.30
N TYR A 85 3.40 35.81 -4.71
CA TYR A 85 2.58 35.02 -3.78
C TYR A 85 3.43 34.26 -2.76
N ALA A 86 4.49 33.58 -3.21
CA ALA A 86 5.43 32.92 -2.31
C ALA A 86 6.11 33.88 -1.31
N ARG A 87 6.27 35.17 -1.68
CA ARG A 87 6.79 36.19 -0.77
C ARG A 87 5.77 36.60 0.30
N VAL A 88 4.48 36.60 -0.02
CA VAL A 88 3.39 36.82 0.98
C VAL A 88 3.47 35.72 2.03
N VAL A 89 3.44 34.45 1.62
CA VAL A 89 3.58 33.28 2.51
C VAL A 89 4.88 33.34 3.32
N LYS A 90 5.97 33.68 2.62
CA LYS A 90 7.27 34.18 3.09
C LYS A 90 7.23 34.99 4.39
N ARG A 91 6.82 36.24 4.18
CA ARG A 91 7.03 37.35 5.12
C ARG A 91 5.87 37.55 6.06
N TYR A 92 4.68 37.10 5.65
CA TYR A 92 3.44 37.35 6.36
C TYR A 92 2.67 36.04 6.57
N PRO A 93 3.28 34.98 7.11
CA PRO A 93 2.67 33.65 7.17
C PRO A 93 1.31 33.66 7.87
N THR A 94 1.10 34.49 8.90
CA THR A 94 -0.17 34.57 9.64
C THR A 94 -1.19 35.55 9.06
N SER A 95 -0.89 36.16 7.90
CA SER A 95 -1.80 37.09 7.23
C SER A 95 -3.04 36.38 6.68
N ILE A 96 -4.15 37.10 6.63
CA ILE A 96 -5.39 36.69 5.95
C ILE A 96 -5.21 36.41 4.46
N TYR A 97 -4.16 36.99 3.84
CA TYR A 97 -3.86 36.77 2.43
C TYR A 97 -3.08 35.47 2.18
N THR A 98 -2.52 34.84 3.22
CA THR A 98 -1.67 33.66 3.07
C THR A 98 -2.40 32.45 2.46
N PRO A 99 -3.62 32.07 2.89
CA PRO A 99 -4.36 30.97 2.27
C PRO A 99 -4.56 31.18 0.77
N GLU A 100 -5.01 32.37 0.37
CA GLU A 100 -5.25 32.71 -1.04
C GLU A 100 -3.94 32.80 -1.84
N ALA A 101 -2.86 33.30 -1.23
CA ALA A 101 -1.54 33.33 -1.84
C ALA A 101 -0.98 31.91 -2.06
N LEU A 102 -1.19 30.99 -1.11
CA LEU A 102 -0.82 29.58 -1.28
C LEU A 102 -1.58 28.96 -2.43
N TYR A 103 -2.91 29.09 -2.42
CA TYR A 103 -3.80 28.53 -3.44
C TYR A 103 -3.42 29.02 -4.85
N ARG A 104 -3.39 30.34 -5.07
CA ARG A 104 -3.04 30.93 -6.37
C ARG A 104 -1.59 30.64 -6.77
N GLY A 105 -0.68 30.65 -5.81
CA GLY A 105 0.72 30.29 -6.05
C GLY A 105 0.84 28.85 -6.55
N ALA A 106 0.12 27.92 -5.92
CA ALA A 106 0.08 26.50 -6.28
C ALA A 106 -0.46 26.30 -7.70
N ASP A 107 -1.58 26.94 -8.04
CA ASP A 107 -2.15 26.91 -9.40
C ASP A 107 -1.17 27.41 -10.47
N LEU A 108 -0.46 28.50 -10.17
CA LEU A 108 0.55 29.03 -11.09
C LEU A 108 1.76 28.11 -11.22
N TYR A 109 2.15 27.40 -10.15
CA TYR A 109 3.17 26.36 -10.22
C TYR A 109 2.70 25.19 -11.09
N LEU A 110 1.45 24.74 -10.93
CA LEU A 110 0.86 23.66 -11.70
C LEU A 110 0.81 23.99 -13.20
N GLN A 111 0.31 25.18 -13.55
CA GLN A 111 0.28 25.67 -14.94
C GLN A 111 1.67 25.77 -15.57
N ARG A 112 2.72 25.94 -14.76
CA ARG A 112 4.12 25.96 -15.20
C ARG A 112 4.78 24.57 -15.16
N LYS A 113 4.02 23.51 -14.90
CA LYS A 113 4.48 22.12 -14.70
C LYS A 113 5.54 21.99 -13.60
N GLN A 114 5.47 22.86 -12.58
CA GLN A 114 6.28 22.79 -11.37
C GLN A 114 5.54 21.96 -10.32
N TYR A 115 5.25 20.70 -10.66
CA TYR A 115 4.40 19.77 -9.91
C TYR A 115 4.75 19.71 -8.41
N ASN A 116 6.03 19.55 -8.07
CA ASN A 116 6.45 19.45 -6.67
C ASN A 116 6.11 20.72 -5.89
N LYS A 117 6.38 21.89 -6.44
CA LYS A 117 6.06 23.17 -5.79
C LYS A 117 4.56 23.42 -5.68
N ALA A 118 3.80 22.98 -6.68
CA ALA A 118 2.35 23.07 -6.64
C ALA A 118 1.81 22.20 -5.50
N PHE A 119 2.25 20.94 -5.42
CA PHE A 119 1.86 20.01 -4.38
C PHE A 119 2.25 20.53 -2.99
N ASP A 120 3.48 20.98 -2.79
CA ASP A 120 3.97 21.50 -1.50
C ASP A 120 3.16 22.71 -1.03
N ALA A 121 2.77 23.61 -1.95
CA ALA A 121 1.96 24.77 -1.63
C ALA A 121 0.51 24.39 -1.28
N TYR A 122 -0.06 23.39 -1.95
CA TYR A 122 -1.36 22.82 -1.60
C TYR A 122 -1.35 22.10 -0.24
N SER A 123 -0.36 21.25 0.01
CA SER A 123 -0.18 20.57 1.29
C SER A 123 0.01 21.57 2.42
N GLN A 124 0.81 22.62 2.22
CA GLN A 124 0.97 23.69 3.20
C GLN A 124 -0.34 24.45 3.48
N LEU A 125 -1.23 24.60 2.47
CA LEU A 125 -2.54 25.20 2.65
C LEU A 125 -3.43 24.31 3.53
N ILE A 126 -3.49 23.01 3.25
CA ILE A 126 -4.28 22.03 4.02
C ILE A 126 -3.76 21.92 5.47
N ALA A 127 -2.45 21.75 5.65
CA ALA A 127 -1.85 21.60 6.97
C ALA A 127 -2.06 22.84 7.88
N ARG A 128 -2.13 24.05 7.30
CA ARG A 128 -2.23 25.30 8.06
C ARG A 128 -3.65 25.85 8.15
N TYR A 129 -4.52 25.50 7.21
CA TYR A 129 -5.88 26.00 7.09
C TYR A 129 -6.84 24.85 6.75
N PRO A 130 -6.96 23.83 7.63
CA PRO A 130 -7.74 22.62 7.34
C PRO A 130 -9.25 22.87 7.13
N ASN A 131 -9.79 23.97 7.69
CA ASN A 131 -11.19 24.36 7.55
C ASN A 131 -11.45 25.24 6.29
N THR A 132 -10.61 25.13 5.26
CA THR A 132 -10.82 25.89 4.02
C THR A 132 -11.99 25.31 3.23
N ASP A 133 -12.86 26.18 2.70
CA ASP A 133 -13.97 25.77 1.82
C ASP A 133 -13.49 25.08 0.54
N ARG A 134 -12.20 25.20 0.20
CA ARG A 134 -11.55 24.57 -0.94
C ARG A 134 -10.90 23.22 -0.62
N PHE A 135 -11.13 22.64 0.57
CA PHE A 135 -10.41 21.44 1.02
C PHE A 135 -10.48 20.32 -0.04
N ASN A 136 -11.70 19.93 -0.44
CA ASN A 136 -11.91 18.86 -1.43
C ASN A 136 -11.32 19.20 -2.81
N GLU A 137 -11.39 20.47 -3.23
CA GLU A 137 -10.76 20.93 -4.47
C GLU A 137 -9.24 20.73 -4.41
N ILE A 138 -8.61 21.13 -3.31
CA ILE A 138 -7.16 21.06 -3.11
C ILE A 138 -6.68 19.60 -3.05
N ILE A 139 -7.37 18.73 -2.32
CA ILE A 139 -7.07 17.29 -2.30
C ILE A 139 -7.15 16.71 -3.72
N GLY A 140 -8.17 17.11 -4.50
CA GLY A 140 -8.27 16.73 -5.91
C GLY A 140 -7.10 17.22 -6.76
N ARG A 141 -6.60 18.45 -6.54
CA ARG A 141 -5.39 18.97 -7.22
C ARG A 141 -4.14 18.17 -6.83
N GLN A 142 -3.99 17.83 -5.56
CA GLN A 142 -2.87 17.01 -5.08
C GLN A 142 -2.89 15.62 -5.70
N TYR A 143 -4.05 14.96 -5.74
CA TYR A 143 -4.25 13.69 -6.41
C TYR A 143 -3.88 13.76 -7.90
N GLN A 144 -4.35 14.79 -8.63
CA GLN A 144 -4.02 14.99 -10.04
C GLN A 144 -2.52 15.17 -10.28
N ILE A 145 -1.84 15.91 -9.40
CA ILE A 145 -0.39 16.10 -9.47
C ILE A 145 0.35 14.79 -9.25
N ALA A 146 0.00 14.05 -8.18
CA ALA A 146 0.61 12.77 -7.85
C ALA A 146 0.42 11.74 -8.99
N SER A 147 -0.80 11.66 -9.54
CA SER A 147 -1.12 10.84 -10.71
C SER A 147 -0.27 11.22 -11.93
N ALA A 148 -0.17 12.52 -12.25
CA ALA A 148 0.64 12.97 -13.37
C ALA A 148 2.12 12.55 -13.22
N LEU A 149 2.70 12.70 -12.03
CA LEU A 149 4.08 12.27 -11.77
C LEU A 149 4.24 10.74 -11.87
N LEU A 150 3.30 9.98 -11.33
CA LEU A 150 3.28 8.52 -11.43
C LEU A 150 3.21 8.04 -12.89
N ASP A 151 2.48 8.76 -13.74
CA ASP A 151 2.39 8.50 -15.18
C ASP A 151 3.59 9.05 -15.99
N GLY A 152 4.60 9.59 -15.31
CA GLY A 152 5.86 10.00 -15.92
C GLY A 152 5.90 11.46 -16.38
N ALA A 153 4.97 12.31 -15.91
CA ALA A 153 5.11 13.75 -16.10
C ALA A 153 6.40 14.25 -15.45
N ARG A 154 7.09 15.15 -16.15
CA ARG A 154 8.38 15.69 -15.72
C ARG A 154 8.19 17.04 -15.07
N ASN A 155 8.64 17.17 -13.82
CA ASN A 155 8.69 18.44 -13.13
C ASN A 155 9.63 19.42 -13.87
N ARG A 156 9.22 20.67 -14.06
CA ARG A 156 10.03 21.67 -14.77
C ARG A 156 10.88 22.52 -13.85
N TRP A 157 12.19 22.47 -14.03
CA TRP A 157 13.10 23.40 -13.38
C TRP A 157 12.93 24.80 -13.95
N TRP A 158 12.78 25.77 -13.03
CA TRP A 158 12.43 27.17 -13.29
C TRP A 158 11.18 27.38 -14.19
N GLY A 159 10.43 26.32 -14.51
CA GLY A 159 9.23 26.33 -15.36
C GLY A 159 9.48 26.13 -16.85
N PHE A 160 10.71 25.84 -17.30
CA PHE A 160 11.01 25.66 -18.71
C PHE A 160 11.86 24.43 -19.02
N PHE A 161 12.88 24.13 -18.23
CA PHE A 161 13.68 22.92 -18.45
C PHE A 161 12.95 21.68 -17.90
N PRO A 162 12.73 20.64 -18.71
CA PRO A 162 12.18 19.38 -18.22
C PRO A 162 13.20 18.70 -17.31
N GLY A 163 12.79 18.34 -16.09
CA GLY A 163 13.55 17.43 -15.24
C GLY A 163 13.40 15.97 -15.69
N PHE A 164 13.84 15.05 -14.83
CA PHE A 164 13.67 13.61 -15.04
C PHE A 164 12.27 13.14 -14.65
N THR A 165 11.90 11.96 -15.13
CA THR A 165 10.70 11.26 -14.66
C THR A 165 10.94 10.76 -13.25
N ASP A 166 10.01 11.04 -12.34
CA ASP A 166 10.14 10.66 -10.92
C ASP A 166 8.80 10.08 -10.43
N ARG A 167 8.59 8.80 -10.73
CA ARG A 167 7.36 8.08 -10.36
C ARG A 167 7.28 7.86 -8.85
N GLY A 168 8.44 7.60 -8.22
CA GLY A 168 8.54 7.46 -6.77
C GLY A 168 8.06 8.72 -6.04
N LYS A 169 8.32 9.91 -6.59
CA LYS A 169 7.77 11.14 -6.03
C LYS A 169 6.24 11.21 -6.10
N GLY A 170 5.63 10.69 -7.17
CA GLY A 170 4.18 10.54 -7.27
C GLY A 170 3.61 9.63 -6.18
N VAL A 171 4.25 8.48 -5.94
CA VAL A 171 3.89 7.55 -4.84
C VAL A 171 3.96 8.23 -3.47
N GLN A 172 5.07 8.92 -3.17
CA GLN A 172 5.23 9.68 -1.92
C GLN A 172 4.14 10.75 -1.76
N GLN A 173 3.71 11.38 -2.84
CA GLN A 173 2.67 12.40 -2.80
C GLN A 173 1.28 11.79 -2.58
N PHE A 174 1.00 10.60 -3.11
CA PHE A 174 -0.24 9.89 -2.76
C PHE A 174 -0.29 9.52 -1.27
N GLU A 175 0.84 9.14 -0.66
CA GLU A 175 0.88 8.89 0.79
C GLU A 175 0.51 10.14 1.59
N VAL A 176 0.94 11.32 1.14
CA VAL A 176 0.52 12.59 1.74
C VAL A 176 -0.98 12.83 1.57
N VAL A 177 -1.56 12.52 0.40
CA VAL A 177 -3.02 12.65 0.17
C VAL A 177 -3.80 11.77 1.15
N VAL A 178 -3.38 10.52 1.34
CA VAL A 178 -4.01 9.60 2.31
C VAL A 178 -3.87 10.15 3.74
N TRP A 179 -2.71 10.68 4.10
CA TRP A 179 -2.48 11.23 5.44
C TRP A 179 -3.27 12.52 5.71
N GLU A 180 -3.35 13.43 4.75
CA GLU A 180 -4.04 14.72 4.89
C GLU A 180 -5.57 14.57 4.86
N ALA A 181 -6.07 13.63 4.07
CA ALA A 181 -7.50 13.46 3.84
C ALA A 181 -7.93 11.98 3.88
N PRO A 182 -7.72 11.27 5.01
CA PRO A 182 -7.95 9.83 5.12
C PRO A 182 -9.40 9.42 4.90
N TYR A 183 -10.37 10.34 5.05
CA TYR A 183 -11.79 10.08 4.83
C TYR A 183 -12.33 10.66 3.51
N SER A 184 -11.45 11.16 2.64
CA SER A 184 -11.87 11.68 1.33
C SER A 184 -12.08 10.54 0.33
N ASP A 185 -12.92 10.78 -0.68
CA ASP A 185 -13.11 9.86 -1.81
C ASP A 185 -11.79 9.58 -2.58
N TYR A 186 -10.80 10.47 -2.43
CA TYR A 186 -9.47 10.31 -3.03
C TYR A 186 -8.57 9.36 -2.25
N ALA A 187 -8.83 9.08 -0.97
CA ALA A 187 -7.95 8.26 -0.15
C ALA A 187 -7.84 6.80 -0.63
N PRO A 188 -8.95 6.06 -0.87
CA PRO A 188 -8.86 4.72 -1.45
C PRO A 188 -8.28 4.74 -2.88
N LEU A 189 -8.60 5.76 -3.67
CA LEU A 189 -8.00 5.94 -5.01
C LEU A 189 -6.49 6.18 -4.93
N ALA A 190 -6.00 6.89 -3.93
CA ALA A 190 -4.59 7.15 -3.70
C ALA A 190 -3.87 5.88 -3.25
N MET A 191 -4.45 5.08 -2.35
CA MET A 191 -3.89 3.78 -1.96
C MET A 191 -3.74 2.82 -3.15
N MET A 192 -4.75 2.73 -4.02
CA MET A 192 -4.64 1.93 -5.25
C MET A 192 -3.51 2.41 -6.18
N ASN A 193 -3.26 3.72 -6.24
CA ASN A 193 -2.15 4.26 -7.03
C ASN A 193 -0.78 4.13 -6.34
N ILE A 194 -0.72 4.13 -5.01
CA ILE A 194 0.49 3.80 -4.25
C ILE A 194 0.92 2.38 -4.62
N ALA A 195 0.01 1.42 -4.51
CA ALA A 195 0.27 0.02 -4.84
C ALA A 195 0.72 -0.14 -6.30
N ARG A 196 -0.05 0.39 -7.25
CA ARG A 196 0.31 0.41 -8.69
C ARG A 196 1.68 1.06 -8.94
N GLY A 197 1.99 2.13 -8.22
CA GLY A 197 3.26 2.81 -8.36
C GLY A 197 4.44 1.99 -7.87
N HIS A 198 4.27 1.27 -6.76
CA HIS A 198 5.25 0.31 -6.28
C HIS A 198 5.46 -0.85 -7.26
N GLN A 199 4.38 -1.42 -7.83
CA GLN A 199 4.50 -2.45 -8.87
C GLN A 199 5.28 -1.95 -10.11
N ARG A 200 4.99 -0.72 -10.58
CA ARG A 200 5.74 -0.10 -11.69
C ARG A 200 7.22 0.14 -11.39
N LEU A 201 7.59 0.21 -10.11
CA LEU A 201 8.96 0.40 -9.66
C LEU A 201 9.66 -0.94 -9.36
N GLY A 202 8.96 -2.08 -9.42
CA GLY A 202 9.47 -3.40 -9.05
C GLY A 202 9.52 -3.63 -7.54
N ASN A 203 8.81 -2.81 -6.76
CA ASN A 203 8.78 -2.85 -5.30
C ASN A 203 7.55 -3.66 -4.85
N GLU A 204 7.56 -4.97 -5.09
CA GLU A 204 6.35 -5.79 -4.92
C GLU A 204 5.87 -5.88 -3.46
N MET A 205 6.81 -5.94 -2.51
CA MET A 205 6.48 -5.99 -1.08
C MET A 205 5.73 -4.72 -0.62
N GLU A 206 6.14 -3.55 -1.11
CA GLU A 206 5.46 -2.28 -0.84
C GLU A 206 4.12 -2.17 -1.58
N ALA A 207 3.97 -2.84 -2.73
CA ALA A 207 2.67 -2.93 -3.39
C ALA A 207 1.67 -3.77 -2.58
N ILE A 208 2.12 -4.91 -2.07
CA ILE A 208 1.36 -5.77 -1.15
C ILE A 208 0.91 -4.98 0.08
N ASP A 209 1.83 -4.27 0.75
CA ASP A 209 1.49 -3.42 1.91
C ASP A 209 0.40 -2.39 1.57
N ALA A 210 0.49 -1.74 0.41
CA ALA A 210 -0.47 -0.73 0.01
C ALA A 210 -1.86 -1.31 -0.33
N TYR A 211 -1.94 -2.48 -0.96
CA TYR A 211 -3.23 -3.17 -1.19
C TYR A 211 -3.84 -3.67 0.12
N ASP A 212 -3.05 -4.23 1.03
CA ASP A 212 -3.52 -4.66 2.35
C ASP A 212 -4.06 -3.46 3.16
N ARG A 213 -3.32 -2.34 3.18
CA ARG A 213 -3.79 -1.09 3.80
C ARG A 213 -5.09 -0.59 3.18
N MET A 214 -5.26 -0.72 1.86
CA MET A 214 -6.50 -0.34 1.17
C MET A 214 -7.68 -1.17 1.67
N ILE A 215 -7.55 -2.49 1.69
CA ILE A 215 -8.61 -3.40 2.12
C ILE A 215 -8.96 -3.17 3.60
N ASN A 216 -7.94 -3.03 4.46
CA ASN A 216 -8.13 -2.91 5.90
C ASN A 216 -8.68 -1.54 6.33
N ASN A 217 -8.27 -0.44 5.66
CA ASN A 217 -8.68 0.90 6.05
C ASN A 217 -9.91 1.41 5.28
N TYR A 218 -10.21 0.82 4.11
CA TYR A 218 -11.33 1.21 3.26
C TYR A 218 -12.17 0.00 2.78
N PRO A 219 -12.66 -0.86 3.70
CA PRO A 219 -13.37 -2.09 3.33
C PRO A 219 -14.67 -1.84 2.55
N ASP A 220 -15.34 -0.71 2.78
CA ASP A 220 -16.60 -0.34 2.10
C ASP A 220 -16.39 0.33 0.74
N SER A 221 -15.15 0.49 0.29
CA SER A 221 -14.84 1.13 -0.98
C SER A 221 -15.24 0.24 -2.17
N LEU A 222 -15.76 0.87 -3.22
CA LEU A 222 -16.03 0.21 -4.51
C LEU A 222 -14.77 -0.36 -5.19
N LEU A 223 -13.58 0.01 -4.71
CA LEU A 223 -12.29 -0.51 -5.17
C LEU A 223 -11.87 -1.79 -4.42
N GLY A 224 -12.63 -2.23 -3.41
CA GLY A 224 -12.35 -3.43 -2.63
C GLY A 224 -12.10 -4.67 -3.49
N PRO A 225 -12.98 -5.03 -4.44
CA PRO A 225 -12.77 -6.19 -5.31
C PRO A 225 -11.43 -6.13 -6.08
N ASP A 226 -11.15 -4.99 -6.75
CA ASP A 226 -9.90 -4.81 -7.50
C ASP A 226 -8.67 -4.85 -6.57
N ALA A 227 -8.77 -4.35 -5.34
CA ALA A 227 -7.69 -4.42 -4.34
C ALA A 227 -7.40 -5.87 -3.90
N TYR A 228 -8.44 -6.67 -3.58
CA TYR A 228 -8.29 -8.08 -3.22
C TYR A 228 -7.65 -8.89 -4.34
N LEU A 229 -8.16 -8.73 -5.57
CA LEU A 229 -7.65 -9.46 -6.72
C LEU A 229 -6.18 -9.08 -6.99
N ARG A 230 -5.84 -7.79 -6.96
CA ARG A 230 -4.46 -7.33 -7.17
C ARG A 230 -3.51 -7.72 -6.05
N LEU A 231 -3.99 -7.81 -4.80
CA LEU A 231 -3.20 -8.31 -3.68
C LEU A 231 -2.84 -9.79 -3.89
N ALA A 232 -3.81 -10.61 -4.32
CA ALA A 232 -3.58 -12.01 -4.67
C ALA A 232 -2.57 -12.14 -5.83
N GLU A 233 -2.74 -11.36 -6.91
CA GLU A 233 -1.81 -11.31 -8.04
C GLU A 233 -0.40 -10.86 -7.61
N ALA A 234 -0.30 -9.87 -6.71
CA ALA A 234 0.97 -9.40 -6.18
C ALA A 234 1.71 -10.48 -5.40
N HIS A 235 1.02 -11.23 -4.52
CA HIS A 235 1.59 -12.39 -3.84
C HIS A 235 1.98 -13.50 -4.82
N ALA A 236 1.15 -13.78 -5.82
CA ALA A 236 1.43 -14.78 -6.85
C ALA A 236 2.69 -14.43 -7.66
N SER A 237 2.96 -13.14 -7.89
CA SER A 237 4.16 -12.71 -8.60
C SER A 237 5.48 -13.01 -7.86
N LEU A 238 5.41 -13.30 -6.55
CA LEU A 238 6.55 -13.71 -5.72
C LEU A 238 6.76 -15.23 -5.66
N VAL A 239 5.99 -16.00 -6.44
CA VAL A 239 6.06 -17.47 -6.44
C VAL A 239 7.15 -17.93 -7.41
N ASP A 240 8.21 -18.53 -6.86
CA ASP A 240 9.34 -19.07 -7.64
C ASP A 240 9.16 -20.54 -8.07
N GLY A 241 8.02 -21.14 -7.72
CA GLY A 241 7.67 -22.52 -8.04
C GLY A 241 7.75 -23.49 -6.86
N PRO A 242 7.44 -24.79 -7.10
CA PRO A 242 7.17 -25.77 -6.04
C PRO A 242 8.39 -26.18 -5.19
N GLU A 243 9.62 -25.97 -5.67
CA GLU A 243 10.86 -26.25 -4.93
C GLU A 243 11.18 -25.21 -3.84
N TYR A 244 10.60 -24.02 -3.95
CA TYR A 244 10.97 -22.86 -3.12
C TYR A 244 10.07 -22.73 -1.89
N ASP A 245 10.27 -21.67 -1.10
CA ASP A 245 9.38 -21.35 0.01
C ASP A 245 7.96 -21.05 -0.50
N GLN A 246 6.95 -21.59 0.19
CA GLN A 246 5.57 -21.57 -0.27
C GLN A 246 4.70 -20.54 0.47
N ALA A 247 5.28 -19.64 1.27
CA ALA A 247 4.50 -18.65 2.01
C ALA A 247 3.69 -17.76 1.06
N SER A 248 4.34 -17.19 0.04
CA SER A 248 3.64 -16.34 -0.95
C SER A 248 2.57 -17.10 -1.74
N THR A 249 2.81 -18.37 -2.07
CA THR A 249 1.82 -19.23 -2.76
C THR A 249 0.58 -19.44 -1.89
N GLN A 250 0.75 -19.64 -0.58
CA GLN A 250 -0.36 -19.79 0.37
C GLN A 250 -1.15 -18.50 0.54
N GLU A 251 -0.46 -17.36 0.68
CA GLU A 251 -1.11 -16.05 0.77
C GLU A 251 -1.89 -15.74 -0.51
N ALA A 252 -1.29 -15.94 -1.69
CA ALA A 252 -1.97 -15.75 -2.97
C ALA A 252 -3.23 -16.60 -3.10
N ALA A 253 -3.14 -17.91 -2.80
CA ALA A 253 -4.30 -18.80 -2.81
C ALA A 253 -5.40 -18.33 -1.85
N THR A 254 -5.02 -17.88 -0.65
CA THR A 254 -5.97 -17.37 0.35
C THR A 254 -6.70 -16.14 -0.16
N TYR A 255 -6.00 -15.16 -0.73
CA TYR A 255 -6.64 -13.95 -1.24
C TYR A 255 -7.48 -14.19 -2.50
N PHE A 256 -7.11 -15.15 -3.37
CA PHE A 256 -7.99 -15.56 -4.47
C PHE A 256 -9.26 -16.24 -3.95
N GLU A 257 -9.16 -17.12 -2.96
CA GLU A 257 -10.33 -17.73 -2.31
C GLU A 257 -11.23 -16.68 -1.66
N ASP A 258 -10.65 -15.76 -0.89
CA ASP A 258 -11.38 -14.66 -0.26
C ASP A 258 -12.10 -13.80 -1.31
N PHE A 259 -11.45 -13.48 -2.43
CA PHE A 259 -12.09 -12.75 -3.52
C PHE A 259 -13.31 -13.50 -4.08
N LEU A 260 -13.19 -14.80 -4.33
CA LEU A 260 -14.29 -15.63 -4.86
C LEU A 260 -15.47 -15.74 -3.88
N ILE A 261 -15.18 -15.75 -2.57
CA ILE A 261 -16.19 -15.80 -1.51
C ILE A 261 -16.88 -14.46 -1.35
N LEU A 262 -16.11 -13.36 -1.32
CA LEU A 262 -16.62 -12.02 -1.03
C LEU A 262 -17.29 -11.37 -2.24
N PHE A 263 -16.82 -11.67 -3.46
CA PHE A 263 -17.24 -11.00 -4.70
C PHE A 263 -17.66 -11.98 -5.82
N PRO A 264 -18.60 -12.92 -5.58
CA PRO A 264 -18.94 -13.99 -6.52
C PRO A 264 -19.57 -13.53 -7.85
N GLY A 265 -19.94 -12.26 -7.99
CA GLY A 265 -20.49 -11.67 -9.21
C GLY A 265 -19.56 -10.68 -9.93
N ASP A 266 -18.33 -10.50 -9.43
CA ASP A 266 -17.38 -9.55 -10.00
C ASP A 266 -16.79 -10.07 -11.34
N PRO A 267 -16.53 -9.21 -12.34
CA PRO A 267 -15.88 -9.62 -13.60
C PRO A 267 -14.51 -10.30 -13.43
N GLY A 268 -13.85 -10.13 -12.27
CA GLY A 268 -12.58 -10.75 -11.93
C GLY A 268 -12.65 -12.22 -11.53
N VAL A 269 -13.84 -12.82 -11.36
CA VAL A 269 -14.01 -14.21 -10.87
C VAL A 269 -13.19 -15.22 -11.68
N ALA A 270 -13.28 -15.20 -13.01
CA ALA A 270 -12.53 -16.15 -13.84
C ALA A 270 -11.01 -16.04 -13.65
N ARG A 271 -10.50 -14.82 -13.44
CA ARG A 271 -9.08 -14.60 -13.18
C ARG A 271 -8.67 -15.09 -11.79
N ALA A 272 -9.53 -14.90 -10.79
CA ALA A 272 -9.29 -15.40 -9.45
C ALA A 272 -9.33 -16.94 -9.40
N GLU A 273 -10.23 -17.57 -10.15
CA GLU A 273 -10.28 -19.04 -10.29
C GLU A 273 -9.00 -19.58 -10.93
N GLU A 274 -8.53 -18.95 -12.02
CA GLU A 274 -7.27 -19.31 -12.68
C GLU A 274 -6.06 -19.16 -11.74
N GLY A 275 -5.95 -18.02 -11.05
CA GLY A 275 -4.89 -17.80 -10.08
C GLY A 275 -4.94 -18.80 -8.92
N LEU A 276 -6.14 -19.11 -8.40
CA LEU A 276 -6.31 -20.10 -7.34
C LEU A 276 -5.91 -21.51 -7.78
N ASP A 277 -6.30 -21.91 -8.99
CA ASP A 277 -5.92 -23.19 -9.60
C ASP A 277 -4.40 -23.32 -9.69
N GLU A 278 -3.72 -22.27 -10.19
CA GLU A 278 -2.27 -22.23 -10.30
C GLU A 278 -1.60 -22.36 -8.93
N MET A 279 -2.05 -21.58 -7.93
CA MET A 279 -1.45 -21.61 -6.60
C MET A 279 -1.65 -22.95 -5.90
N ARG A 280 -2.84 -23.55 -5.97
CA ARG A 280 -3.12 -24.89 -5.42
C ARG A 280 -2.30 -25.97 -6.12
N THR A 281 -2.12 -25.85 -7.43
CA THR A 281 -1.24 -26.69 -8.24
C THR A 281 0.20 -26.63 -7.73
N VAL A 282 0.77 -25.44 -7.58
CA VAL A 282 2.14 -25.24 -7.08
C VAL A 282 2.30 -25.82 -5.67
N LEU A 283 1.35 -25.56 -4.77
CA LEU A 283 1.36 -26.10 -3.40
C LEU A 283 1.35 -27.62 -3.37
N ALA A 284 0.46 -28.26 -4.14
CA ALA A 284 0.38 -29.71 -4.21
C ALA A 284 1.64 -30.33 -4.84
N GLN A 285 2.21 -29.71 -5.87
CA GLN A 285 3.49 -30.13 -6.46
C GLN A 285 4.65 -30.02 -5.47
N SER A 286 4.69 -28.97 -4.65
CA SER A 286 5.70 -28.82 -3.59
C SER A 286 5.68 -30.00 -2.63
N LYS A 287 4.48 -30.40 -2.19
CA LYS A 287 4.30 -31.59 -1.33
C LYS A 287 4.74 -32.88 -2.01
N ILE A 288 4.41 -33.06 -3.29
CA ILE A 288 4.87 -34.22 -4.06
C ILE A 288 6.39 -34.29 -4.14
N LYS A 289 7.09 -33.17 -4.37
CA LYS A 289 8.56 -33.16 -4.41
C LYS A 289 9.18 -33.59 -3.09
N ILE A 290 8.62 -33.14 -1.97
CA ILE A 290 9.06 -33.56 -0.63
C ILE A 290 8.76 -35.05 -0.43
N ALA A 291 7.57 -35.52 -0.81
CA ALA A 291 7.17 -36.92 -0.74
C ALA A 291 8.13 -37.81 -1.54
N ASP A 292 8.48 -37.38 -2.75
CA ASP A 292 9.41 -38.05 -3.65
C ASP A 292 10.81 -38.16 -3.07
N PHE A 293 11.28 -37.10 -2.41
CA PHE A 293 12.57 -37.15 -1.72
C PHE A 293 12.58 -38.21 -0.62
N TYR A 294 11.56 -38.24 0.24
CA TYR A 294 11.47 -39.24 1.30
C TYR A 294 11.31 -40.66 0.77
N PHE A 295 10.53 -40.84 -0.29
CA PHE A 295 10.32 -42.14 -0.91
C PHE A 295 11.57 -42.65 -1.62
N LYS A 296 12.18 -41.84 -2.49
CA LYS A 296 13.23 -42.27 -3.42
C LYS A 296 14.65 -42.14 -2.88
N LYS A 297 14.87 -41.27 -1.87
CA LYS A 297 16.22 -40.96 -1.35
C LYS A 297 16.43 -41.37 0.09
N ARG A 298 15.37 -41.65 0.85
CA ARG A 298 15.43 -41.94 2.28
C ARG A 298 14.76 -43.25 2.67
N ASP A 299 14.08 -43.93 1.73
CA ASP A 299 13.25 -45.11 1.98
C ASP A 299 12.29 -44.92 3.16
N ASN A 300 11.87 -43.67 3.41
CA ASN A 300 11.01 -43.32 4.53
C ASN A 300 9.56 -43.27 4.04
N TYR A 301 8.95 -44.44 3.98
CA TYR A 301 7.58 -44.62 3.48
C TYR A 301 6.54 -43.85 4.30
N THR A 302 6.70 -43.79 5.63
CA THR A 302 5.77 -43.06 6.50
C THR A 302 5.74 -41.57 6.16
N ALA A 303 6.91 -40.94 6.03
CA ALA A 303 6.99 -39.53 5.65
C ALA A 303 6.47 -39.30 4.22
N ALA A 304 6.83 -40.16 3.27
CA ALA A 304 6.32 -40.06 1.90
C ALA A 304 4.78 -40.11 1.85
N ARG A 305 4.15 -41.01 2.59
CA ARG A 305 2.68 -41.11 2.69
C ARG A 305 2.05 -39.83 3.21
N VAL A 306 2.65 -39.19 4.23
CA VAL A 306 2.13 -37.93 4.78
C VAL A 306 2.10 -36.86 3.68
N PHE A 307 3.21 -36.63 3.00
CA PHE A 307 3.29 -35.57 2.01
C PHE A 307 2.45 -35.84 0.75
N TYR A 308 2.33 -37.09 0.30
CA TYR A 308 1.39 -37.41 -0.79
C TYR A 308 -0.07 -37.17 -0.39
N ASN A 309 -0.47 -37.53 0.83
CA ASN A 309 -1.82 -37.22 1.32
C ASN A 309 -2.05 -35.71 1.50
N GLU A 310 -1.03 -34.95 1.90
CA GLU A 310 -1.11 -33.48 1.93
C GLU A 310 -1.34 -32.90 0.53
N ALA A 311 -0.63 -33.38 -0.49
CA ALA A 311 -0.85 -32.95 -1.88
C ALA A 311 -2.29 -33.21 -2.34
N ILE A 312 -2.82 -34.40 -2.04
CA ILE A 312 -4.22 -34.77 -2.33
C ILE A 312 -5.19 -33.86 -1.57
N THR A 313 -4.89 -33.51 -0.32
CA THR A 313 -5.75 -32.65 0.50
C THR A 313 -5.78 -31.22 -0.02
N ILE A 314 -4.65 -30.70 -0.50
CA ILE A 314 -4.53 -29.34 -1.03
C ILE A 314 -5.38 -29.16 -2.28
N TYR A 315 -5.34 -30.14 -3.20
CA TYR A 315 -6.11 -30.02 -4.44
C TYR A 315 -6.79 -31.35 -4.86
N PRO A 316 -7.85 -31.79 -4.15
CA PRO A 316 -8.37 -33.16 -4.25
C PRO A 316 -8.88 -33.59 -5.62
N ASN A 317 -9.40 -32.63 -6.40
CA ASN A 317 -10.05 -32.87 -7.69
C ASN A 317 -9.17 -32.36 -8.85
N SER A 318 -7.86 -32.62 -8.78
CA SER A 318 -6.89 -32.20 -9.78
C SER A 318 -6.09 -33.38 -10.33
N ASP A 319 -5.51 -33.19 -11.52
CA ASP A 319 -4.56 -34.14 -12.12
C ASP A 319 -3.34 -34.38 -11.21
N ILE A 320 -2.96 -33.37 -10.42
CA ILE A 320 -1.86 -33.48 -9.44
C ILE A 320 -2.24 -34.41 -8.30
N ALA A 321 -3.48 -34.37 -7.81
CA ALA A 321 -3.95 -35.33 -6.81
C ALA A 321 -4.05 -36.75 -7.37
N GLU A 322 -4.47 -36.93 -8.63
CA GLU A 322 -4.43 -38.23 -9.30
C GLU A 322 -2.99 -38.78 -9.38
N HIS A 323 -2.03 -37.94 -9.78
CA HIS A 323 -0.62 -38.31 -9.75
C HIS A 323 -0.14 -38.68 -8.34
N ALA A 324 -0.50 -37.89 -7.32
CA ALA A 324 -0.15 -38.16 -5.93
C ALA A 324 -0.73 -39.49 -5.43
N ARG A 325 -1.99 -39.82 -5.76
CA ARG A 325 -2.63 -41.11 -5.45
C ARG A 325 -1.87 -42.27 -6.09
N ALA A 326 -1.48 -42.13 -7.36
CA ALA A 326 -0.71 -43.15 -8.06
C ALA A 326 0.68 -43.38 -7.44
N GLN A 327 1.35 -42.33 -6.98
CA GLN A 327 2.63 -42.48 -6.27
C GLN A 327 2.44 -43.06 -4.86
N LEU A 328 1.39 -42.66 -4.14
CA LEU A 328 1.05 -43.20 -2.84
C LEU A 328 0.86 -44.72 -2.88
N ALA A 329 0.18 -45.24 -3.91
CA ALA A 329 0.04 -46.68 -4.12
C ALA A 329 1.40 -47.40 -4.29
N LYS A 330 2.37 -46.75 -4.95
CA LYS A 330 3.74 -47.30 -5.08
C LYS A 330 4.48 -47.29 -3.73
N VAL A 331 4.30 -46.23 -2.94
CA VAL A 331 4.86 -46.14 -1.58
C VAL A 331 4.33 -47.26 -0.70
N ASP A 332 3.01 -47.50 -0.71
CA ASP A 332 2.38 -48.55 0.09
C ASP A 332 2.84 -49.95 -0.34
N ALA A 333 2.95 -50.21 -1.64
CA ALA A 333 3.48 -51.46 -2.16
C ALA A 333 4.96 -51.69 -1.79
N ALA A 334 5.78 -50.64 -1.80
CA ALA A 334 7.19 -50.72 -1.40
C ALA A 334 7.36 -50.94 0.11
N ALA A 335 6.54 -50.28 0.93
CA ALA A 335 6.52 -50.43 2.37
C ALA A 335 6.14 -51.87 2.78
N ALA A 336 5.13 -52.45 2.12
CA ALA A 336 4.70 -53.83 2.37
C ALA A 336 5.79 -54.86 2.04
N LYS A 337 6.65 -54.59 1.05
CA LYS A 337 7.80 -55.45 0.73
C LYS A 337 8.96 -55.32 1.73
N HIS A 338 9.08 -54.17 2.40
CA HIS A 338 10.16 -53.88 3.35
C HIS A 338 9.81 -54.26 4.80
N GLN A 339 8.53 -54.49 5.10
CA GLN A 339 8.15 -55.22 6.31
C GLN A 339 8.41 -56.72 6.06
N PRO A 340 9.43 -57.33 6.69
CA PRO A 340 9.56 -58.78 6.64
C PRO A 340 8.32 -59.37 7.28
N SER A 341 7.81 -60.46 6.71
CA SER A 341 6.81 -61.28 7.36
C SER A 341 7.29 -61.67 8.76
N ASP A 342 6.71 -61.07 9.81
CA ASP A 342 6.82 -61.54 11.20
C ASP A 342 6.08 -62.89 11.39
N ASN A 343 6.12 -63.75 10.38
CA ASN A 343 5.37 -65.00 10.34
C ASN A 343 6.26 -66.23 10.10
N ASP A 344 7.53 -66.14 10.49
CA ASP A 344 8.39 -67.31 10.69
C ASP A 344 9.08 -67.19 12.07
N GLY A 345 8.50 -67.83 13.10
CA GLY A 345 9.22 -68.04 14.36
C GLY A 345 8.41 -67.86 15.64
N ALA A 346 7.24 -68.50 15.75
CA ALA A 346 6.76 -68.92 17.07
C ALA A 346 7.73 -69.98 17.62
N GLY A 347 8.70 -69.58 18.44
CA GLY A 347 9.62 -70.53 19.05
C GLY A 347 10.69 -69.91 19.94
N SER A 348 10.58 -70.21 21.23
CA SER A 348 11.62 -70.16 22.27
C SER A 348 11.87 -68.84 23.02
N ALA A 349 11.46 -68.89 24.29
CA ALA A 349 11.87 -68.05 25.40
C ALA A 349 13.39 -67.82 25.50
N GLY A 350 13.79 -66.67 26.08
CA GLY A 350 15.10 -66.52 26.70
C GLY A 350 15.65 -65.10 26.79
N GLY A 351 15.63 -64.53 28.00
CA GLY A 351 16.73 -63.67 28.48
C GLY A 351 16.55 -62.15 28.33
N ALA A 352 16.11 -61.52 29.42
CA ALA A 352 16.23 -60.08 29.63
C ALA A 352 17.71 -59.62 29.59
N LYS A 353 18.02 -58.57 28.82
CA LYS A 353 19.20 -57.71 29.04
C LYS A 353 18.87 -56.23 28.88
N LYS A 354 18.95 -55.51 30.01
CA LYS A 354 18.99 -54.05 30.14
C LYS A 354 20.20 -53.45 29.42
N LYS A 355 20.05 -52.20 28.92
CA LYS A 355 20.96 -51.02 28.90
C LYS A 355 20.72 -50.23 27.60
N LYS A 356 20.76 -48.89 27.49
CA LYS A 356 21.00 -47.74 28.39
C LYS A 356 20.33 -46.54 27.69
N ARG A 357 19.60 -45.70 28.44
CA ARG A 357 19.11 -44.40 27.95
C ARG A 357 20.28 -43.42 27.94
N PHE A 358 20.55 -42.79 26.79
CA PHE A 358 21.34 -41.57 26.73
C PHE A 358 20.37 -40.37 26.66
N LEU A 359 20.34 -39.62 27.76
CA LEU A 359 19.80 -38.27 27.83
C LEU A 359 20.96 -37.33 27.47
N PHE A 360 20.77 -36.47 26.48
CA PHE A 360 21.54 -35.23 26.36
C PHE A 360 20.54 -34.09 26.53
N PHE A 361 20.84 -33.23 27.51
CA PHE A 361 20.14 -32.01 27.87
C PHE A 361 20.44 -30.88 26.91
#